data_AF-N6THY2-F1
#
_entry.id   AF-N6THY2-F1
#
_cell.length_a   1.000
_cell.length_b   1.000
_cell.length_c   1.000
_cell.angle_alpha   90.00
_cell.angle_beta   90.00
_cell.angle_gamma   90.00
#
_symmetry.space_group_name_H-M   'P 1'
#
loop_
_entity.id
_entity.type
_entity.pdbx_description
1 polymer ?
#
loop_
_entity_poly.entity_id
_entity_poly.type
_entity_poly.pdbx_seq_one_letter_code
_entity_poly.pdbx_strand_id
1 'polypeptide(L)'
;MSFRNKLLLIKTIIRQTLAYASTLWGYAAECHLNRLQATENKLLRMAIDAAWFVRNSQIYRGLEWEPLREFLTRKAAEDCEKGRRHSNEKLRNLVNYTPEDLAPRKKRPRHQLAHYGNR
;
A
#
# COMPACT_ATOMS: atom_id res chain seq x y z
N MET A 1 -2.37 20.04 21.10
CA MET A 1 -1.63 18.91 20.47
C MET A 1 -0.60 19.47 19.51
N SER A 2 0.70 19.21 19.74
CA SER A 2 1.80 19.62 18.85
C SER A 2 1.68 18.96 17.47
N PHE A 3 2.12 19.65 16.41
CA PHE A 3 2.17 19.15 15.03
C PHE A 3 2.83 17.77 14.93
N ARG A 4 3.95 17.59 15.62
CA ARG A 4 4.69 16.31 15.63
C ARG A 4 3.85 15.17 16.20
N ASN A 5 3.04 15.42 17.22
CA ASN A 5 2.19 14.40 17.83
C ASN A 5 1.02 14.04 16.91
N LYS A 6 0.43 15.02 16.22
CA LYS A 6 -0.60 14.77 15.20
C LYS A 6 -0.04 13.90 14.06
N LEU A 7 1.14 14.26 13.56
CA LEU A 7 1.82 13.50 12.51
C LEU A 7 2.16 12.07 12.97
N LEU A 8 2.64 11.92 14.21
CA LEU A 8 2.94 10.61 14.80
C LEU A 8 1.69 9.73 14.84
N LEU A 9 0.57 10.26 15.35
CA LEU A 9 -0.70 9.54 15.41
C LEU A 9 -1.20 9.11 14.03
N ILE A 10 -1.06 10.00 13.03
CA ILE A 10 -1.43 9.70 11.65
C ILE A 10 -0.51 8.62 11.08
N LYS A 11 0.80 8.68 11.34
CA LYS A 11 1.74 7.62 10.95
C LYS A 11 1.35 6.29 11.57
N THR A 12 1.14 6.24 12.88
CA THR A 12 0.89 4.98 13.58
C THR A 12 -0.46 4.38 13.24
N ILE A 13 -1.52 5.18 13.10
CA ILE A 13 -2.85 4.65 12.80
C ILE A 13 -2.95 4.31 11.31
N ILE A 14 -2.71 5.28 10.43
CA ILE A 14 -2.90 5.09 8.99
C ILE A 14 -1.91 4.05 8.46
N ARG A 15 -0.60 4.18 8.76
CA ARG A 15 0.36 3.20 8.23
C ARG A 15 0.13 1.81 8.79
N GLN A 16 -0.28 1.64 10.04
CA GLN A 16 -0.52 0.32 10.59
C GLN A 16 -1.74 -0.35 9.95
N THR A 17 -2.85 0.37 9.76
CA THR A 17 -4.04 -0.16 9.09
C THR A 17 -3.73 -0.56 7.64
N LEU A 18 -2.92 0.23 6.95
CA LEU A 18 -2.54 -0.03 5.56
C LEU A 18 -1.50 -1.16 5.43
N ALA A 19 -0.53 -1.21 6.34
CA ALA A 19 0.52 -2.24 6.35
C ALA A 19 -0.07 -3.63 6.61
N TYR A 20 -0.98 -3.73 7.58
CA TYR A 20 -1.62 -5.00 7.94
C TYR A 20 -2.33 -5.65 6.74
N ALA A 21 -3.04 -4.84 5.96
CA ALA A 21 -3.79 -5.32 4.81
C ALA A 21 -3.03 -5.20 3.48
N SER A 22 -1.72 -4.94 3.49
CA SER A 22 -0.92 -4.71 2.27
C SER A 22 -1.01 -5.83 1.24
N THR A 23 -0.90 -7.08 1.68
CA THR A 23 -1.10 -8.28 0.86
C THR A 23 -2.53 -8.42 0.33
N LEU A 24 -3.52 -7.91 1.06
CA LEU A 24 -4.92 -7.92 0.65
C LEU A 24 -5.20 -6.84 -0.41
N TRP A 25 -4.60 -5.66 -0.26
CA TRP A 25 -4.80 -4.51 -1.13
C TRP A 25 -4.30 -4.73 -2.55
N GLY A 26 -3.32 -5.62 -2.75
CA GLY A 26 -2.90 -6.04 -4.08
C GLY A 26 -4.03 -6.61 -4.95
N TYR A 27 -5.06 -7.19 -4.33
CA TYR A 27 -6.25 -7.73 -5.00
C TYR A 27 -7.44 -6.77 -5.04
N ALA A 28 -7.34 -5.62 -4.35
CA ALA A 28 -8.42 -4.65 -4.30
C ALA A 28 -8.59 -3.96 -5.66
N ALA A 29 -9.83 -3.61 -5.99
CA ALA A 29 -10.11 -2.82 -7.17
C ALA A 29 -9.50 -1.41 -7.04
N GLU A 30 -9.05 -0.88 -8.17
CA GLU A 30 -8.39 0.43 -8.26
C GLU A 30 -9.23 1.58 -7.67
N CYS A 31 -10.56 1.48 -7.77
CA CYS A 31 -11.49 2.44 -7.18
C CYS A 31 -11.38 2.50 -5.64
N HIS A 32 -11.14 1.37 -4.97
CA HIS A 32 -10.97 1.34 -3.51
C HIS A 32 -9.61 1.91 -3.10
N LEU A 33 -8.55 1.58 -3.85
CA LEU A 33 -7.21 2.16 -3.63
C LEU A 33 -7.22 3.68 -3.80
N ASN A 34 -7.92 4.19 -4.81
CA ASN A 34 -8.11 5.63 -5.01
C ASN A 34 -8.85 6.30 -3.86
N ARG A 35 -9.89 5.66 -3.30
CA ARG A 35 -10.61 6.18 -2.13
C ARG A 35 -9.73 6.21 -0.88
N LEU A 36 -8.90 5.20 -0.67
CA LEU A 36 -7.95 5.16 0.45
C LEU A 36 -6.90 6.28 0.32
N GLN A 37 -6.30 6.44 -0.87
CA GLN A 37 -5.37 7.54 -1.15
C GLN A 37 -6.02 8.91 -0.93
N ALA A 38 -7.27 9.10 -1.35
CA ALA A 38 -8.01 10.34 -1.11
C ALA A 38 -8.25 10.60 0.39
N THR A 39 -8.50 9.54 1.16
CA THR A 39 -8.69 9.64 2.62
C THR A 39 -7.39 10.01 3.33
N GLU A 40 -6.28 9.38 2.94
CA GLU A 40 -4.93 9.74 3.40
C GLU A 40 -4.64 11.22 3.14
N ASN A 41 -4.92 11.70 1.93
CA ASN A 41 -4.65 13.09 1.54
C ASN A 41 -5.45 14.09 2.37
N LYS A 42 -6.71 13.77 2.67
CA LYS A 42 -7.55 14.60 3.54
C LYS A 42 -7.01 14.63 4.97
N LEU A 43 -6.61 13.48 5.52
CA LEU A 43 -6.06 13.39 6.87
C LEU A 43 -4.76 14.19 7.00
N LEU A 44 -3.85 14.09 6.03
CA LEU A 44 -2.60 14.86 6.02
C LEU A 44 -2.86 16.37 5.93
N ARG A 45 -3.81 16.80 5.10
CA ARG A 45 -4.21 18.21 5.03
C ARG A 45 -4.77 18.73 6.35
N MET A 46 -5.68 17.98 6.98
CA MET A 46 -6.24 18.35 8.28
C MET A 46 -5.18 18.38 9.38
N ALA A 47 -4.16 17.53 9.31
CA ALA A 47 -3.08 17.48 10.30
C ALA A 47 -2.26 18.76 10.33
N ILE A 48 -1.96 19.29 9.15
CA ILE A 48 -1.07 20.44 8.94
C ILE A 48 -1.84 21.75 8.71
N ASP A 49 -3.17 21.68 8.71
CA ASP A 49 -4.06 22.79 8.37
C ASP A 49 -3.75 23.43 7.01
N ALA A 50 -3.56 22.58 6.00
CA ALA A 50 -3.15 23.02 4.65
C ALA A 50 -4.30 23.70 3.91
N ALA A 51 -4.03 24.86 3.32
CA ALA A 51 -4.96 25.49 2.39
C ALA A 51 -5.24 24.61 1.15
N TRP A 52 -6.44 24.74 0.58
CA TRP A 52 -6.93 23.90 -0.51
C TRP A 52 -6.02 23.92 -1.76
N PHE A 53 -5.39 25.07 -2.05
CA PHE A 53 -4.53 25.28 -3.22
C PHE A 53 -3.14 24.64 -3.11
N VAL A 54 -2.70 24.24 -1.90
CA VAL A 54 -1.41 23.57 -1.71
C VAL A 54 -1.45 22.22 -2.41
N ARG A 55 -0.45 21.85 -3.20
CA ARG A 55 -0.45 20.55 -3.90
C ARG A 55 -0.13 19.42 -2.94
N ASN A 56 -0.74 18.24 -3.13
CA ASN A 56 -0.46 17.07 -2.28
C ASN A 56 1.02 16.66 -2.35
N SER A 57 1.69 16.83 -3.50
CA SER A 57 3.13 16.58 -3.63
C SER A 57 3.99 17.47 -2.73
N GLN A 58 3.60 18.74 -2.53
CA GLN A 58 4.29 19.64 -1.60
C GLN A 58 4.08 19.20 -0.14
N ILE A 59 2.86 18.73 0.19
CA ILE A 59 2.55 18.18 1.50
C ILE A 59 3.41 16.95 1.78
N TYR A 60 3.50 16.02 0.83
CA TYR A 60 4.34 14.83 0.99
C TYR A 60 5.81 15.19 1.18
N ARG A 61 6.34 16.10 0.35
CA ARG A 61 7.75 16.53 0.46
C ARG A 61 8.02 17.21 1.80
N GLY A 62 7.12 18.07 2.29
CA GLY A 62 7.28 18.75 3.57
C GLY A 62 7.17 17.83 4.79
N LEU A 63 6.47 16.71 4.66
CA LEU A 63 6.26 15.72 5.73
C LEU A 63 7.18 14.51 5.63
N GLU A 64 8.03 14.45 4.59
CA GLU A 64 8.75 13.25 4.16
C GLU A 64 7.83 12.03 4.14
N TRP A 65 6.63 12.24 3.58
CA TRP A 65 5.58 11.25 3.53
C TRP A 65 5.67 10.45 2.24
N GLU A 66 5.54 9.14 2.39
CA GLU A 66 5.48 8.21 1.27
C GLU A 66 4.00 7.92 0.98
N PRO A 67 3.49 8.22 -0.23
CA PRO A 67 2.11 7.95 -0.61
C PRO A 67 1.72 6.48 -0.41
N LEU A 68 0.45 6.25 -0.09
CA LEU A 68 -0.10 4.91 0.13
C LEU A 68 0.31 3.89 -0.93
N ARG A 69 0.23 4.23 -2.22
CA ARG A 69 0.54 3.28 -3.31
C ARG A 69 1.99 2.82 -3.31
N GLU A 70 2.92 3.76 -3.13
CA GLU A 70 4.35 3.47 -3.07
C GLU A 70 4.65 2.61 -1.84
N PHE A 71 4.09 2.99 -0.69
CA PHE A 71 4.21 2.24 0.56
C PHE A 71 3.70 0.80 0.42
N LEU A 72 2.51 0.61 -0.15
CA LEU A 72 1.91 -0.71 -0.35
C LEU A 72 2.76 -1.57 -1.29
N THR A 73 3.25 -0.99 -2.39
CA THR A 73 4.07 -1.70 -3.37
C THR A 73 5.40 -2.13 -2.76
N ARG A 74 6.08 -1.24 -2.04
CA ARG A 74 7.31 -1.56 -1.31
C ARG A 74 7.07 -2.66 -0.27
N LYS A 75 6.01 -2.51 0.54
CA LYS A 75 5.67 -3.47 1.60
C LYS A 75 5.35 -4.85 1.04
N ALA A 76 4.55 -4.91 -0.03
CA ALA A 76 4.23 -6.16 -0.71
C ALA A 76 5.49 -6.84 -1.26
N ALA A 77 6.42 -6.08 -1.87
CA ALA A 77 7.68 -6.62 -2.36
C ALA A 77 8.56 -7.18 -1.21
N GLU A 78 8.69 -6.44 -0.10
CA GLU A 78 9.41 -6.90 1.10
C GLU A 78 8.82 -8.20 1.67
N ASP A 79 7.49 -8.28 1.75
CA ASP A 79 6.80 -9.44 2.31
C ASP A 79 6.93 -10.67 1.39
N CYS A 80 6.88 -10.46 0.07
CA CYS A 80 7.17 -11.50 -0.92
C CYS A 80 8.61 -12.03 -0.80
N GLU A 81 9.60 -11.14 -0.73
CA GLU A 81 11.01 -11.52 -0.56
C GLU A 81 11.24 -12.28 0.76
N LYS A 82 10.59 -11.82 1.84
CA LYS A 82 10.62 -12.51 3.13
C LYS A 82 10.03 -13.92 3.03
N GLY A 83 8.93 -14.08 2.31
CA GLY A 83 8.32 -15.38 2.05
C GLY A 83 9.23 -16.31 1.22
N ARG A 84 9.95 -15.78 0.22
CA ARG A 84 10.93 -16.57 -0.58
C ARG A 84 12.09 -17.10 0.26
N ARG A 85 12.54 -16.34 1.26
CA ARG A 85 13.68 -16.69 2.13
C ARG A 85 13.26 -17.46 3.39
N HIS A 86 11.98 -17.74 3.57
CA HIS A 86 11.46 -18.36 4.79
C HIS A 86 11.92 -19.82 4.91
N SER A 87 12.22 -20.27 6.13
CA SER A 87 12.66 -21.65 6.42
C SER A 87 11.64 -22.70 6.01
N ASN A 88 10.35 -22.40 6.23
CA ASN A 88 9.23 -23.25 5.85
C ASN A 88 9.03 -23.35 4.33
N GLU A 89 9.16 -24.56 3.80
CA GLU A 89 8.98 -24.89 2.39
C GLU A 89 7.59 -24.52 1.84
N LYS A 90 6.52 -24.72 2.63
CA LYS A 90 5.15 -24.40 2.18
C LYS A 90 4.99 -22.91 1.89
N LEU A 91 5.61 -22.06 2.70
CA LEU A 91 5.57 -20.60 2.51
C LEU A 91 6.36 -20.18 1.27
N ARG A 92 7.49 -20.84 0.98
CA ARG A 92 8.24 -20.62 -0.26
C ARG A 92 7.44 -21.01 -1.50
N ASN A 93 6.76 -22.16 -1.44
CA ASN A 93 5.93 -22.64 -2.55
C ASN A 93 4.71 -21.75 -2.80
N LEU A 94 4.15 -21.13 -1.76
CA LEU A 94 3.06 -20.15 -1.89
C LEU A 94 3.49 -18.87 -2.64
N VAL A 95 4.74 -18.44 -2.48
CA VAL A 95 5.28 -17.25 -3.19
C VAL A 95 5.65 -17.57 -4.64
N ASN A 96 6.14 -18.78 -4.91
CA ASN A 96 6.41 -19.28 -6.26
C ASN A 96 5.11 -19.70 -6.97
N TYR A 97 4.19 -18.76 -7.14
CA TYR A 97 2.94 -18.98 -7.87
C TYR A 97 3.16 -18.79 -9.37
N THR A 98 3.08 -19.87 -10.13
CA THR A 98 2.93 -19.84 -11.59
C THR A 98 1.44 -19.76 -11.94
N PRO A 99 0.97 -18.73 -12.66
CA PRO A 99 -0.42 -18.64 -13.10
C PRO A 99 -0.80 -19.69 -14.15
N GLU A 100 0.14 -20.53 -14.58
CA GLU A 100 0.02 -21.53 -15.63
C GLU A 100 -0.67 -22.83 -15.19
N ASP A 101 -0.89 -23.04 -13.90
CA ASP A 101 -1.71 -24.15 -13.38
C ASP A 101 -3.22 -23.87 -13.56
N LEU A 102 -3.63 -23.73 -14.82
CA LEU A 102 -5.00 -23.47 -15.25
C LEU A 102 -5.77 -24.79 -15.43
N ALA A 103 -6.32 -25.29 -14.33
CA ALA A 103 -7.61 -25.95 -14.44
C ALA A 103 -8.65 -24.92 -14.94
N PRO A 104 -9.54 -25.28 -15.88
CA PRO A 104 -10.45 -24.31 -16.49
C PRO A 104 -11.43 -23.83 -15.43
N ARG A 105 -11.42 -22.51 -15.19
CA ARG A 105 -12.25 -21.73 -14.24
C ARG A 105 -11.80 -21.75 -12.77
N LYS A 106 -10.89 -20.84 -12.45
CA LYS A 106 -10.94 -20.11 -11.17
C LYS A 106 -11.02 -18.60 -11.46
N LYS A 107 -12.20 -18.00 -11.24
CA LYS A 107 -12.40 -16.53 -11.24
C LYS A 107 -11.71 -15.93 -10.01
N ARG A 108 -10.37 -15.92 -9.99
CA ARG A 108 -9.62 -15.28 -8.91
C ARG A 108 -9.40 -13.79 -9.23
N PRO A 109 -9.52 -12.90 -8.24
CA PRO A 109 -9.15 -11.50 -8.41
C PRO A 109 -7.69 -11.41 -8.84
N ARG A 110 -7.41 -10.63 -9.90
CA ARG A 110 -6.04 -10.40 -10.38
C ARG A 110 -5.36 -9.32 -9.53
N HIS A 111 -4.08 -9.51 -9.22
CA HIS A 111 -3.29 -8.56 -8.45
C HIS A 111 -3.01 -7.31 -9.30
N GLN A 112 -3.63 -6.17 -8.99
CA GLN A 112 -3.58 -4.96 -9.82
C GLN A 112 -2.21 -4.27 -9.82
N LEU A 113 -1.46 -4.40 -8.72
CA LEU A 113 -0.14 -3.76 -8.55
C LEU A 113 0.98 -4.43 -9.36
N ALA A 114 0.74 -5.62 -9.93
CA ALA A 114 1.73 -6.34 -10.75
C ALA A 114 1.93 -5.72 -12.15
N HIS A 115 1.07 -4.79 -12.57
CA HIS A 115 1.12 -4.16 -13.88
C HIS A 115 2.13 -2.99 -14.00
N TYR A 116 2.82 -2.61 -12.92
CA TYR A 116 3.75 -1.48 -12.91
C TYR A 116 5.20 -1.80 -13.35
N GLY A 117 5.42 -2.93 -14.03
CA GLY A 117 6.74 -3.36 -14.52
C GLY A 117 6.97 -3.24 -16.03
N ASN A 118 6.04 -2.67 -16.81
CA ASN A 118 6.24 -2.50 -18.25
C ASN A 118 5.41 -1.32 -18.79
N ARG A 119 6.02 -0.13 -18.80
CA ARG A 119 5.91 0.93 -19.82
C ARG A 119 6.75 2.13 -19.44
#